data_AF-A0A7C0VKY2-F1
#
_entry.id   AF-A0A7C0VKY2-F1
#
_cell.length_a   1.000
_cell.length_b   1.000
_cell.length_c   1.000
_cell.angle_alpha   90.00
_cell.angle_beta   90.00
_cell.angle_gamma   90.00
#
_symmetry.space_group_name_H-M   'P 1'
#
loop_
_entity.id
_entity.type
_entity.pdbx_description
1 polymer ?
#
loop_
_entity_poly.entity_id
_entity_poly.type
_entity_poly.pdbx_seq_one_letter_code
_entity_poly.pdbx_strand_id
1 'polypeptide(L)'
;VAGDLQSMLLNGALPRLMSLSIFVSAWVDYQVVDHVYRLVKVRHQEKIAQENHKKLILEIATLKQHDRLEKIGRRKFGLQYPELGQKILLR
;
A
#
# COMPACT_ATOMS: atom_id res chain seq x y z
N VAL A 1 28.60 53.63 -23.91
CA VAL A 1 27.31 53.03 -24.36
C VAL A 1 27.23 51.53 -24.04
N ALA A 2 28.27 50.72 -24.29
CA ALA A 2 28.23 49.27 -24.00
C ALA A 2 28.06 48.87 -22.51
N GLY A 3 28.62 49.64 -21.57
CA GLY A 3 28.50 49.36 -20.13
C GLY A 3 27.10 49.59 -19.54
N ASP A 4 26.29 50.44 -20.18
CA ASP A 4 24.95 50.80 -19.73
C ASP A 4 23.91 49.73 -20.10
N LEU A 5 24.10 49.07 -21.25
CA LEU A 5 23.26 47.95 -21.67
C LEU A 5 23.48 46.72 -20.78
N GLN A 6 24.73 46.46 -20.38
CA GLN A 6 25.06 45.34 -19.49
C GLN A 6 24.51 45.53 -18.08
N SER A 7 24.61 46.74 -17.52
CA SER A 7 24.07 47.05 -16.19
C SER A 7 22.54 46.99 -16.17
N MET A 8 21.86 47.47 -17.22
CA MET A 8 20.40 47.34 -17.35
C MET A 8 19.94 45.88 -17.45
N LEU A 9 20.66 45.05 -18.21
CA LEU A 9 20.35 43.62 -18.33
C LEU A 9 20.57 42.87 -17.00
N LEU A 10 21.66 43.14 -16.30
CA LEU A 10 21.97 42.56 -14.98
C LEU A 10 20.95 42.97 -13.91
N ASN A 11 20.58 44.26 -13.88
CA ASN A 11 19.61 44.79 -12.92
C ASN A 11 18.20 44.22 -13.14
N GLY A 12 17.85 43.87 -14.38
CA GLY A 12 16.59 43.19 -14.69
C GLY A 12 16.60 41.68 -14.44
N ALA A 13 17.78 41.03 -14.53
CA ALA A 13 17.91 39.58 -14.39
C ALA A 13 17.86 39.13 -12.92
N LEU A 14 18.52 39.85 -12.01
CA LEU A 14 18.55 39.53 -10.59
C LEU A 14 17.16 39.37 -9.93
N PRO A 15 16.22 40.32 -10.07
CA PRO A 15 14.89 40.17 -9.45
C PRO A 15 14.08 39.03 -10.09
N ARG A 16 14.29 38.73 -11.38
CA ARG A 16 13.63 37.61 -12.06
C ARG A 16 14.12 36.27 -11.54
N LEU A 17 15.44 36.14 -11.32
CA LEU A 17 16.04 34.95 -10.74
C LEU A 17 15.61 34.73 -9.29
N MET A 18 15.52 35.80 -8.50
CA MET A 18 15.00 35.71 -7.13
C MET A 18 13.54 35.27 -7.11
N SER A 19 12.69 35.87 -7.95
CA SER A 19 11.29 35.46 -8.08
C SER A 19 11.18 33.99 -8.47
N LEU A 20 11.91 33.57 -9.52
CA LEU A 20 11.95 32.17 -9.95
C LEU A 20 12.38 31.23 -8.82
N SER A 21 13.41 31.60 -8.05
CA SER A 21 13.89 30.81 -6.92
C SER A 21 12.82 30.64 -5.86
N ILE A 22 12.03 31.67 -5.55
CA ILE A 22 10.95 31.59 -4.56
C ILE A 22 9.86 30.64 -5.05
N PHE A 23 9.47 30.74 -6.33
CA PHE A 23 8.49 29.84 -6.93
C PHE A 23 8.97 28.38 -6.94
N VAL A 24 10.24 28.14 -7.29
CA VAL A 24 10.82 26.80 -7.29
C VAL A 24 10.85 26.22 -5.88
N SER A 25 11.27 27.00 -4.88
CA SER A 25 11.28 26.54 -3.48
C SER A 25 9.88 26.16 -3.00
N ALA A 26 8.88 27.02 -3.23
CA ALA A 26 7.49 26.72 -2.86
C ALA A 26 6.94 25.48 -3.58
N TRP A 27 7.31 25.29 -4.85
CA TRP A 27 6.93 24.12 -5.64
C TRP A 27 7.56 22.83 -5.11
N VAL A 28 8.85 22.87 -4.76
CA VAL A 28 9.57 21.73 -4.19
C VAL A 28 8.96 21.35 -2.84
N ASP A 29 8.68 22.32 -1.97
CA ASP A 29 8.03 22.07 -0.68
C ASP A 29 6.66 21.41 -0.86
N TYR A 30 5.87 21.91 -1.82
CA TYR A 30 4.57 21.31 -2.15
C TYR A 30 4.71 19.86 -2.64
N GLN A 31 5.65 19.59 -3.55
CA GLN A 31 5.93 18.25 -4.07
C GLN A 31 6.36 17.29 -2.96
N VAL A 32 7.25 17.74 -2.06
CA VAL A 32 7.72 16.95 -0.92
C VAL A 32 6.54 16.58 -0.02
N VAL A 33 5.67 17.55 0.29
CA VAL A 33 4.48 17.30 1.11
C VAL A 33 3.54 16.28 0.44
N ASP A 34 3.21 16.45 -0.85
CA ASP A 34 2.35 15.48 -1.57
C ASP A 34 2.96 14.08 -1.58
N HIS A 35 4.26 13.96 -1.82
CA HIS A 35 4.96 12.67 -1.80
C HIS A 35 4.95 12.02 -0.43
N VAL A 36 5.16 12.79 0.64
CA VAL A 36 5.08 12.28 2.02
C VAL A 36 3.67 11.78 2.32
N TYR A 37 2.62 12.52 1.93
CA TYR A 37 1.23 12.08 2.11
C TYR A 37 0.94 10.78 1.35
N ARG A 38 1.40 10.66 0.10
CA ARG A 38 1.27 9.42 -0.69
C ARG A 38 1.99 8.25 -0.03
N LEU A 39 3.22 8.46 0.45
CA LEU A 39 4.00 7.42 1.14
C LEU A 39 3.32 6.96 2.43
N VAL A 40 2.80 7.89 3.22
CA VAL A 40 2.05 7.57 4.44
C VAL A 40 0.80 6.76 4.11
N LYS A 41 0.06 7.15 3.07
CA LYS A 41 -1.14 6.43 2.61
C LYS A 41 -0.80 5.01 2.18
N VAL A 42 0.24 4.83 1.38
CA VAL A 42 0.70 3.50 0.93
C VAL A 42 1.14 2.63 2.10
N ARG A 43 1.94 3.16 3.04
CA ARG A 43 2.32 2.42 4.25
C ARG A 43 1.11 2.01 5.10
N HIS A 44 0.10 2.87 5.20
CA HIS A 44 -1.10 2.53 5.95
C HIS A 44 -1.88 1.40 5.28
N GLN A 45 -2.02 1.43 3.95
CA GLN A 45 -2.63 0.34 3.18
C GLN A 45 -1.85 -0.96 3.33
N GLU A 46 -0.51 -0.91 3.29
CA GLU A 46 0.36 -2.08 3.49
C GLU A 46 0.16 -2.70 4.88
N LYS A 47 0.09 -1.88 5.94
CA LYS A 47 -0.20 -2.37 7.31
C LYS A 47 -1.55 -3.08 7.39
N ILE A 48 -2.60 -2.47 6.83
CA ILE A 48 -3.95 -3.07 6.81
C ILE A 48 -3.93 -4.39 6.05
N ALA A 49 -3.28 -4.43 4.88
CA ALA A 49 -3.16 -5.64 4.09
C ALA A 49 -2.41 -6.75 4.85
N GLN A 50 -1.33 -6.41 5.56
CA GLN A 50 -0.56 -7.35 6.37
C GLN A 50 -1.37 -7.90 7.55
N GLU A 51 -2.13 -7.06 8.24
CA GLU A 51 -3.03 -7.49 9.31
C GLU A 51 -4.12 -8.44 8.80
N ASN A 52 -4.74 -8.10 7.67
CA ASN A 52 -5.74 -8.96 7.03
C ASN A 52 -5.13 -10.29 6.59
N HIS A 53 -3.93 -10.27 6.03
CA HIS A 53 -3.21 -11.49 5.65
C HIS A 53 -2.93 -12.39 6.85
N LYS A 54 -2.50 -11.82 7.99
CA LYS A 54 -2.30 -12.58 9.24
C LYS A 54 -3.62 -13.19 9.74
N LYS A 55 -4.72 -12.43 9.72
CA LYS A 55 -6.05 -12.95 10.09
C LYS A 55 -6.48 -14.11 9.20
N LEU A 56 -6.34 -13.95 7.89
CA LEU A 56 -6.67 -15.00 6.91
C LEU A 56 -5.81 -16.25 7.09
N ILE A 57 -4.52 -16.11 7.40
CA ILE A 57 -3.65 -17.25 7.71
C ILE A 57 -4.13 -17.98 8.97
N LEU A 58 -4.50 -17.24 10.01
CA LEU A 58 -5.04 -17.84 11.23
C LEU A 58 -6.37 -18.55 10.97
N GLU A 59 -7.27 -17.94 10.20
CA GLU A 59 -8.53 -18.56 9.78
C GLU A 59 -8.27 -19.83 8.97
N ILE A 60 -7.37 -19.80 7.98
CA ILE A 60 -6.97 -20.97 7.20
C ILE A 60 -6.35 -22.04 8.10
N ALA A 61 -5.53 -21.69 9.08
CA ALA A 61 -4.94 -22.65 10.01
C ALA A 61 -6.02 -23.32 10.88
N THR A 62 -7.00 -22.55 11.36
CA THR A 62 -8.16 -23.08 12.10
C THR A 62 -9.10 -23.91 11.23
N LEU A 63 -9.19 -23.61 9.93
CA LEU A 63 -9.98 -24.38 8.96
C LEU A 63 -9.25 -25.65 8.51
N LYS A 64 -7.92 -25.60 8.33
CA LYS A 64 -7.06 -26.75 8.01
C LYS A 64 -6.98 -27.77 9.14
N GLN A 65 -7.29 -27.36 10.37
CA GLN A 65 -7.48 -28.27 11.49
C GLN A 65 -8.60 -29.25 11.10
N HIS A 66 -8.22 -30.49 10.76
CA HIS A 66 -9.12 -31.52 10.21
C HIS A 66 -10.42 -31.65 11.03
N ASP A 67 -10.35 -31.50 12.35
CA ASP A 67 -11.50 -31.52 13.27
C ASP A 67 -12.62 -30.51 12.92
N ARG A 68 -12.27 -29.33 12.41
CA ARG A 68 -13.24 -28.28 12.02
C ARG A 68 -13.85 -28.57 10.66
N LEU A 69 -13.04 -28.97 9.69
CA LEU A 69 -13.50 -29.42 8.37
C LEU A 69 -14.46 -30.61 8.50
N GLU A 70 -14.14 -31.54 9.39
CA GLU A 70 -14.97 -32.70 9.67
C GLU A 70 -16.27 -32.30 10.39
N LYS A 71 -16.22 -31.39 11.38
CA LYS A 71 -17.44 -30.84 12.00
C LYS A 71 -18.32 -30.06 11.01
N ILE A 72 -17.73 -29.30 10.09
CA ILE A 72 -18.45 -28.57 9.03
C ILE A 72 -19.04 -29.56 8.02
N GLY A 73 -18.28 -30.56 7.60
CA GLY A 73 -18.72 -31.69 6.79
C GLY A 73 -19.94 -32.39 7.39
N ARG A 74 -19.88 -32.71 8.68
CA ARG A 74 -20.98 -33.34 9.43
C ARG A 74 -22.21 -32.45 9.54
N ARG A 75 -22.05 -31.15 9.88
CA ARG A 75 -23.19 -30.24 10.12
C ARG A 75 -23.84 -29.70 8.84
N LYS A 76 -23.05 -29.35 7.82
CA LYS A 76 -23.57 -28.76 6.57
C LYS A 76 -23.85 -29.80 5.48
N PHE A 77 -23.09 -30.89 5.44
CA PHE A 77 -23.19 -31.91 4.38
C PHE A 77 -23.71 -33.26 4.90
N GLY A 78 -24.04 -33.38 6.19
CA GLY A 78 -24.61 -34.61 6.77
C GLY A 78 -23.66 -35.82 6.74
N LEU A 79 -22.36 -35.61 6.53
CA LEU A 79 -21.37 -36.68 6.42
C LEU A 79 -21.29 -37.47 7.74
N GLN A 80 -21.48 -38.79 7.69
CA GLN A 80 -21.32 -39.69 8.83
C GLN A 80 -19.89 -40.25 8.89
N TYR A 81 -19.46 -40.72 10.07
CA TYR A 81 -18.14 -41.34 10.21
C TYR A 81 -18.12 -42.67 9.42
N PRO A 82 -17.10 -42.93 8.59
CA PRO A 82 -16.98 -44.20 7.92
C PRO A 82 -16.76 -45.31 8.97
N GLU A 83 -17.47 -46.42 8.84
CA GLU A 83 -17.25 -47.59 9.69
C GLU A 83 -15.88 -48.23 9.38
N LEU A 84 -15.28 -48.89 10.39
CA LEU A 84 -13.98 -49.56 10.31
C LEU A 84 -13.98 -50.58 9.15
N GLY A 85 -13.47 -50.18 7.98
CA GLY A 85 -13.40 -51.00 6.77
C GLY A 85 -13.87 -50.30 5.48
N GLN A 86 -14.46 -49.11 5.56
CA GLN A 86 -15.00 -48.42 4.39
C GLN A 86 -13.89 -47.70 3.58
N LYS A 87 -13.64 -48.15 2.35
CA LYS A 87 -12.70 -47.49 1.42
C LYS A 87 -13.37 -46.25 0.79
N ILE A 88 -12.86 -45.07 1.11
CA ILE A 88 -13.28 -43.81 0.48
C ILE A 88 -12.60 -43.74 -0.89
N LEU A 89 -13.39 -43.86 -1.96
CA LEU A 89 -12.90 -43.75 -3.33
C LEU A 89 -12.96 -42.28 -3.76
N LEU A 90 -11.81 -41.59 -3.71
CA LEU A 90 -11.67 -40.25 -4.26
C LEU A 90 -11.37 -40.39 -5.76
N ARG A 91 -12.23 -39.81 -6.60
CA ARG A 91 -12.02 -39.73 -8.06
C ARG A 91 -11.27 -38.47 -8.42
#